data_AF-A0A842W290-F1
#
_entry.id   AF-A0A842W290-F1
#
_cell.length_a   1.000
_cell.length_b   1.000
_cell.length_c   1.000
_cell.angle_alpha   90.00
_cell.angle_beta   90.00
_cell.angle_gamma   90.00
#
_symmetry.space_group_name_H-M   'P 1'
#
loop_
_entity.id
_entity.type
_entity.pdbx_description
1 polymer ?
#
loop_
_entity_poly.entity_id
_entity_poly.type
_entity_poly.pdbx_seq_one_letter_code
_entity_poly.pdbx_strand_id
1 'polypeptide(L)'
;MFFGGRKEDFKKCPKCGYKFYIKPFPKVCPNPNCLQPLETHDSFADHIDLKMIEEAGQSAPQKVEKKHAPPTKAKNVQDIKISRSTAARKLPGVRVKKKKPRDKVDLNKKVIVFPSKGRYFKNFGVISENRVMIYNKNPDYSYIQELSFNLDYIASSILGGEIDRLVLQSEVSNALEQVLYLKKDTLLFFVYGVFTNKQGMYILQQMRNHLKNLLIGKDLDNLSKMDLHKIKNRMDVFIKHILKEYMGMTDIISDKDITPIDDWIRFDYFGMSYRSIGTISKILGSDLKIDIDPNIPESQQDDLKESLITAKIEAIAANTMANTKAVPKYLSVKLGYEKYRYIIFEKLENDYYIYMLAEGNLAKCKPVVMHLTEIVKGATKKAFSGDLKPFVELKKEIIRFFFPPNIENDQEGRIFK
;
A
#
# COMPACT_ATOMS: atom_id res chain seq x y z
N MET A 1 59.42 -25.15 -2.75
CA MET A 1 58.70 -25.85 -1.65
C MET A 1 57.36 -25.15 -1.41
N PHE A 2 56.28 -25.88 -1.70
CA PHE A 2 54.88 -25.79 -1.23
C PHE A 2 54.16 -24.43 -1.14
N PHE A 3 53.55 -24.02 -2.26
CA PHE A 3 52.24 -23.37 -2.22
C PHE A 3 51.16 -24.44 -1.92
N GLY A 4 50.75 -24.55 -0.66
CA GLY A 4 49.60 -25.37 -0.26
C GLY A 4 48.30 -24.65 -0.60
N GLY A 5 47.67 -25.04 -1.71
CA GLY A 5 46.44 -24.43 -2.21
C GLY A 5 45.23 -24.61 -1.29
N ARG A 6 44.49 -23.53 -1.08
CA ARG A 6 43.04 -23.61 -0.88
C ARG A 6 42.42 -23.56 -2.26
N LYS A 7 41.78 -24.66 -2.69
CA LYS A 7 40.96 -24.68 -3.91
C LYS A 7 39.80 -23.69 -3.68
N GLU A 8 39.89 -22.52 -4.30
CA GLU A 8 38.76 -21.60 -4.35
C GLU A 8 37.72 -22.19 -5.29
N ASP A 9 36.54 -22.51 -4.75
CA ASP A 9 35.39 -22.97 -5.52
C ASP A 9 34.89 -21.84 -6.44
N PHE A 10 35.42 -21.76 -7.66
CA PHE A 10 34.92 -20.88 -8.71
C PHE A 10 34.25 -21.69 -9.82
N LYS A 11 33.17 -21.16 -10.39
CA LYS A 11 32.60 -21.65 -11.65
C LYS A 11 32.97 -20.69 -12.77
N LYS A 12 33.16 -21.22 -13.97
CA LYS A 12 33.36 -20.44 -15.19
C LYS A 12 32.06 -20.40 -15.99
N CYS A 13 31.75 -19.25 -16.58
CA CYS A 13 30.74 -19.17 -17.62
C CYS A 13 31.19 -20.02 -18.82
N PRO A 14 30.38 -20.98 -19.30
CA PRO A 14 30.74 -21.81 -20.44
C PRO A 14 30.84 -21.01 -21.75
N LYS A 15 30.14 -19.88 -21.86
CA LYS A 15 30.12 -19.04 -23.07
C LYS A 15 31.27 -18.03 -23.13
N CYS A 16 31.51 -17.27 -22.07
CA CYS A 16 32.51 -16.19 -22.06
C CYS A 16 33.72 -16.44 -21.15
N GLY A 17 33.80 -17.58 -20.46
CA GLY A 17 34.93 -17.95 -19.60
C GLY A 17 35.02 -17.18 -18.27
N TYR A 18 34.12 -16.23 -18.01
CA TYR A 18 34.14 -15.40 -16.80
C TYR A 18 34.04 -16.25 -15.53
N LYS A 19 34.98 -16.07 -14.58
CA LYS A 19 35.04 -16.80 -13.31
C LYS A 19 34.24 -16.05 -12.24
N PHE A 20 33.36 -16.75 -11.55
CA PHE A 20 32.62 -16.22 -10.41
C PHE A 20 32.82 -17.08 -9.17
N TYR A 21 33.02 -16.40 -8.04
CA TYR A 21 33.58 -16.95 -6.80
C TYR A 21 32.60 -16.91 -5.61
N ILE A 22 31.33 -16.53 -5.84
CA ILE A 22 30.34 -16.26 -4.80
C ILE A 22 29.18 -17.27 -4.91
N LYS A 23 28.92 -18.03 -3.84
CA LYS A 23 27.74 -18.91 -3.71
C LYS A 23 26.59 -18.17 -2.99
N PRO A 24 25.31 -18.38 -3.38
CA PRO A 24 24.87 -19.20 -4.51
C PRO A 24 25.30 -18.58 -5.84
N PHE A 25 25.77 -19.42 -6.75
CA PHE A 25 26.24 -18.93 -8.05
C PHE A 25 25.06 -18.32 -8.82
N PRO A 26 25.28 -17.20 -9.53
CA PRO A 26 24.20 -16.54 -10.25
C PRO A 26 23.67 -17.46 -11.36
N LYS A 27 22.36 -17.40 -11.61
CA LYS A 27 21.71 -18.16 -12.70
C LYS A 27 22.03 -17.59 -14.09
N VAL A 28 22.52 -16.35 -14.15
CA VAL A 28 22.86 -15.60 -15.37
C VAL A 28 24.29 -15.11 -15.25
N CYS A 29 25.04 -15.12 -16.36
CA CYS A 29 26.42 -14.68 -16.38
C CYS A 29 26.52 -13.20 -15.95
N PRO A 30 27.28 -12.86 -14.90
CA PRO A 30 27.41 -11.48 -14.44
C PRO A 30 28.29 -10.60 -15.33
N ASN A 31 28.91 -11.16 -16.38
CA ASN A 31 29.62 -10.37 -17.38
C ASN A 31 28.58 -9.56 -18.21
N PRO A 32 28.65 -8.21 -18.23
CA PRO A 32 27.70 -7.35 -18.96
C PRO A 32 27.60 -7.66 -20.45
N ASN A 33 28.67 -8.20 -21.03
CA ASN A 33 28.73 -8.54 -22.45
C ASN A 33 28.22 -9.97 -22.76
N CYS A 34 27.96 -10.79 -21.73
CA CYS A 34 27.45 -12.13 -21.89
C CYS A 34 25.97 -12.19 -21.48
N LEU A 35 25.64 -11.89 -20.21
CA LEU A 35 24.26 -11.90 -19.66
C LEU A 35 23.39 -13.12 -20.03
N GLN A 36 24.01 -14.23 -20.45
CA GLN A 36 23.32 -15.44 -20.84
C GLN A 36 23.06 -16.33 -19.60
N PRO A 37 21.97 -17.11 -19.58
CA PRO A 37 21.74 -18.14 -18.56
C PRO A 37 22.95 -19.08 -18.43
N LEU A 38 23.31 -19.41 -17.20
CA LEU A 38 24.43 -20.30 -16.86
C LEU A 38 24.00 -21.77 -16.73
N GLU A 39 22.70 -22.07 -16.87
CA GLU A 39 22.11 -23.40 -16.83
C GLU A 39 21.68 -23.84 -18.23
N THR A 40 22.25 -24.95 -18.71
CA THR A 40 21.57 -25.83 -19.67
C THR A 40 20.50 -26.61 -18.90
N HIS A 41 19.29 -26.66 -19.44
CA HIS A 41 18.11 -27.35 -18.93
C HIS A 41 18.42 -28.65 -18.16
N ASP A 42 17.89 -28.77 -16.95
CA ASP A 42 17.05 -29.91 -16.56
C ASP A 42 16.11 -29.53 -15.41
N SER A 43 14.91 -30.07 -15.51
CA SER A 43 13.66 -29.71 -14.86
C SER A 43 13.68 -29.71 -13.34
N PHE A 44 13.05 -28.68 -12.77
CA PHE A 44 12.71 -28.54 -11.34
C PHE A 44 11.48 -29.38 -10.96
N ALA A 45 11.43 -30.63 -11.42
CA ALA A 45 10.46 -31.65 -11.03
C ALA A 45 11.26 -32.92 -10.72
N ASP A 46 10.89 -33.60 -9.63
CA ASP A 46 11.47 -34.86 -9.15
C ASP A 46 12.68 -34.75 -8.21
N HIS A 47 12.44 -34.20 -7.01
CA HIS A 47 13.01 -34.72 -5.76
C HIS A 47 12.18 -34.22 -4.57
N ILE A 48 10.97 -34.76 -4.44
CA ILE A 48 10.29 -34.86 -3.14
C ILE A 48 10.53 -36.29 -2.66
N ASP A 49 11.18 -36.39 -1.50
CA ASP A 49 11.47 -37.62 -0.77
C ASP A 49 10.22 -38.49 -0.56
N LEU A 50 10.17 -39.62 -1.29
CA LEU A 50 9.27 -40.76 -1.05
C LEU A 50 10.11 -41.96 -0.58
N LYS A 51 10.77 -41.83 0.58
CA LYS A 51 11.43 -42.93 1.29
C LYS A 51 11.17 -42.92 2.81
N MET A 52 9.93 -42.62 3.21
CA MET A 52 9.48 -42.79 4.61
C MET A 52 8.20 -43.63 4.77
N ILE A 53 7.76 -44.34 3.73
CA ILE A 53 6.67 -45.32 3.85
C ILE A 53 7.06 -46.54 3.02
N GLU A 54 7.79 -47.45 3.63
CA GLU A 54 7.93 -48.88 3.32
C GLU A 54 9.23 -49.36 3.96
N GLU A 55 9.13 -49.82 5.21
CA GLU A 55 9.98 -50.85 5.83
C GLU A 55 9.56 -51.02 7.31
N ALA A 56 8.25 -51.23 7.52
CA ALA A 56 7.78 -52.01 8.64
C ALA A 56 7.76 -53.47 8.16
N GLY A 57 8.83 -54.22 8.42
CA GLY A 57 8.88 -55.60 7.94
C GLY A 57 10.21 -56.30 8.15
N GLN A 58 10.32 -56.94 9.31
CA GLN A 58 10.94 -58.25 9.49
C GLN A 58 12.46 -58.39 9.74
N SER A 59 12.70 -59.11 10.85
CA SER A 59 13.78 -60.05 11.17
C SER A 59 15.21 -59.55 11.41
N ALA A 60 15.56 -59.54 12.70
CA ALA A 60 16.85 -59.99 13.23
C ALA A 60 17.06 -61.51 12.97
N PRO A 61 18.13 -62.18 13.46
CA PRO A 61 19.42 -61.73 14.01
C PRO A 61 20.63 -62.50 13.42
N GLN A 62 21.87 -62.08 13.69
CA GLN A 62 22.98 -63.04 13.92
C GLN A 62 24.13 -62.45 14.76
N LYS A 63 24.59 -63.29 15.69
CA LYS A 63 25.63 -63.12 16.72
C LYS A 63 27.04 -63.19 16.10
N VAL A 64 28.07 -62.69 16.83
CA VAL A 64 29.21 -63.48 17.37
C VAL A 64 30.22 -62.58 18.15
N GLU A 65 30.36 -62.90 19.44
CA GLU A 65 31.53 -62.95 20.36
C GLU A 65 32.58 -61.82 20.41
N LYS A 66 32.72 -61.05 21.50
CA LYS A 66 33.36 -61.30 22.82
C LYS A 66 34.88 -61.56 22.81
N LYS A 67 35.64 -60.68 23.50
CA LYS A 67 36.72 -61.05 24.45
C LYS A 67 36.97 -59.94 25.49
N HIS A 68 37.15 -60.35 26.74
CA HIS A 68 37.28 -59.56 27.97
C HIS A 68 38.76 -59.25 28.32
N ALA A 69 39.03 -58.00 28.79
CA ALA A 69 39.70 -57.53 30.03
C ALA A 69 41.04 -58.18 30.53
N PRO A 70 41.91 -57.52 31.38
CA PRO A 70 41.51 -56.64 32.49
C PRO A 70 42.56 -55.51 32.84
N PRO A 71 42.69 -54.96 34.07
CA PRO A 71 42.61 -53.51 34.31
C PRO A 71 43.87 -52.90 34.96
N THR A 72 44.05 -51.57 34.93
CA THR A 72 44.93 -50.91 35.91
C THR A 72 44.48 -49.48 36.23
N LYS A 73 44.57 -49.16 37.53
CA LYS A 73 43.97 -48.03 38.22
C LYS A 73 44.78 -46.73 38.12
N ALA A 74 44.03 -45.63 38.12
CA ALA A 74 44.24 -44.36 38.82
C ALA A 74 45.49 -43.50 38.55
N LYS A 75 45.24 -42.25 38.10
CA LYS A 75 45.65 -41.03 38.84
C LYS A 75 44.87 -39.80 38.35
N ASN A 76 44.39 -39.03 39.32
CA ASN A 76 43.71 -37.74 39.18
C ASN A 76 44.52 -36.75 38.32
N VAL A 77 43.86 -36.05 37.41
CA VAL A 77 44.37 -34.78 36.86
C VAL A 77 43.37 -33.69 37.22
N GLN A 78 43.79 -32.85 38.15
CA GLN A 78 43.17 -31.58 38.49
C GLN A 78 43.32 -30.60 37.32
N ASP A 79 42.24 -29.91 37.00
CA ASP A 79 42.10 -28.56 36.46
C ASP A 79 43.24 -27.99 35.59
N ILE A 80 43.09 -28.10 34.27
CA ILE A 80 43.66 -27.12 33.34
C ILE A 80 42.64 -26.01 33.12
N LYS A 81 42.88 -24.86 33.76
CA LYS A 81 42.19 -23.60 33.50
C LYS A 81 42.38 -23.20 32.03
N ILE A 82 41.37 -23.44 31.20
CA ILE A 82 41.33 -22.87 29.86
C ILE A 82 40.95 -21.39 30.01
N SER A 83 41.96 -20.52 29.94
CA SER A 83 41.77 -19.08 29.93
C SER A 83 40.91 -18.66 28.74
N ARG A 84 39.82 -17.96 29.03
CA ARG A 84 38.98 -17.24 28.06
C ARG A 84 39.78 -16.13 27.38
N SER A 85 40.51 -16.44 26.33
CA SER A 85 41.07 -15.44 25.44
C SER A 85 41.20 -15.99 24.02
N THR A 86 40.08 -16.07 23.30
CA THR A 86 40.13 -16.10 21.83
C THR A 86 40.55 -14.73 21.34
N ALA A 87 41.54 -14.74 20.44
CA ALA A 87 42.28 -13.61 19.91
C ALA A 87 41.39 -12.58 19.18
N ALA A 88 40.72 -11.74 19.95
CA ALA A 88 40.14 -10.49 19.48
C ALA A 88 41.12 -9.36 19.82
N ARG A 89 42.08 -9.09 18.92
CA ARG A 89 42.61 -7.72 18.77
C ARG A 89 43.48 -7.56 17.51
N LYS A 90 43.06 -6.56 16.72
CA LYS A 90 43.81 -5.77 15.70
C LYS A 90 43.78 -6.28 14.24
N LEU A 91 42.59 -6.27 13.65
CA LEU A 91 42.45 -5.74 12.28
C LEU A 91 41.74 -4.38 12.37
N PRO A 92 42.34 -3.28 11.88
CA PRO A 92 41.68 -2.00 11.84
C PRO A 92 40.62 -2.01 10.73
N GLY A 93 39.38 -1.63 11.04
CA GLY A 93 38.52 -1.00 10.04
C GLY A 93 37.20 -1.65 9.63
N VAL A 94 36.73 -2.77 10.22
CA VAL A 94 35.33 -3.20 10.00
C VAL A 94 34.63 -3.39 11.34
N ARG A 95 34.08 -2.30 11.88
CA ARG A 95 33.07 -2.38 12.93
C ARG A 95 31.82 -3.02 12.32
N VAL A 96 31.65 -4.33 12.51
CA VAL A 96 30.33 -4.95 12.33
C VAL A 96 29.41 -4.28 13.34
N LYS A 97 28.60 -3.30 12.88
CA LYS A 97 27.52 -2.74 13.69
C LYS A 97 26.66 -3.93 14.10
N LYS A 98 26.65 -4.26 15.40
CA LYS A 98 25.68 -5.21 15.96
C LYS A 98 24.32 -4.79 15.42
N LYS A 99 23.66 -5.69 14.68
CA LYS A 99 22.29 -5.47 14.19
C LYS A 99 21.49 -5.07 15.42
N LYS A 100 20.92 -3.85 15.44
CA LYS A 100 20.09 -3.41 16.55
C LYS A 100 19.07 -4.52 16.83
N PRO A 101 18.81 -4.89 18.09
CA PRO A 101 17.76 -5.85 18.39
C PRO A 101 16.49 -5.36 17.67
N ARG A 102 15.91 -6.24 16.83
CA ARG A 102 14.68 -5.91 16.12
C ARG A 102 13.64 -5.53 17.17
N ASP A 103 12.96 -4.41 16.96
CA ASP A 103 11.88 -3.97 17.84
C ASP A 103 10.89 -5.14 18.02
N LYS A 104 10.55 -5.45 19.27
CA LYS A 104 9.51 -6.44 19.57
C LYS A 104 8.16 -5.86 19.14
N VAL A 105 7.71 -6.20 17.93
CA VAL A 105 6.38 -5.87 17.45
C VAL A 105 5.41 -6.97 17.89
N ASP A 106 4.35 -6.59 18.58
CA ASP A 106 3.27 -7.49 18.95
C ASP A 106 2.20 -7.52 17.85
N LEU A 107 2.21 -8.60 17.07
CA LEU A 107 1.31 -8.84 15.95
C LEU A 107 -0.09 -9.33 16.38
N ASN A 108 -0.32 -9.56 17.68
CA ASN A 108 -1.62 -9.95 18.22
C ASN A 108 -2.48 -8.76 18.63
N LYS A 109 -1.91 -7.55 18.70
CA LYS A 109 -2.64 -6.34 19.03
C LYS A 109 -3.65 -5.96 17.94
N LYS A 110 -4.74 -5.31 18.38
CA LYS A 110 -5.73 -4.69 17.48
C LYS A 110 -5.10 -3.64 16.56
N VAL A 111 -4.15 -2.87 17.08
CA VAL A 111 -3.33 -1.92 16.32
C VAL A 111 -1.88 -2.41 16.37
N ILE A 112 -1.31 -2.69 15.21
CA ILE A 112 0.05 -3.21 15.07
C ILE A 112 1.00 -2.04 14.86
N VAL A 113 1.79 -1.72 15.88
CA VAL A 113 2.70 -0.55 15.89
C VAL A 113 4.13 -0.98 15.59
N PHE A 114 4.80 -0.25 14.69
CA PHE A 114 6.20 -0.41 14.31
C PHE A 114 7.02 0.74 14.94
N PRO A 115 7.70 0.49 16.07
CA PRO A 115 8.29 1.55 16.90
C PRO A 115 9.34 2.39 16.17
N SER A 116 10.17 1.75 15.33
CA SER A 116 11.28 2.41 14.62
C SER A 116 10.91 3.61 13.73
N LYS A 117 9.64 3.78 13.32
CA LYS A 117 9.22 4.85 12.38
C LYS A 117 7.84 5.47 12.66
N GLY A 118 7.26 5.21 13.83
CA GLY A 118 5.89 5.69 14.14
C GLY A 118 4.80 5.15 13.20
N ARG A 119 5.09 4.07 12.49
CA ARG A 119 4.17 3.44 11.54
C ARG A 119 3.26 2.45 12.26
N TYR A 120 2.06 2.25 11.76
CA TYR A 120 1.14 1.26 12.31
C TYR A 120 0.07 0.83 11.30
N PHE A 121 -0.49 -0.36 11.53
CA PHE A 121 -1.71 -0.84 10.86
C PHE A 121 -2.84 -0.92 11.87
N LYS A 122 -3.99 -0.32 11.54
CA LYS A 122 -5.23 -0.37 12.33
C LYS A 122 -6.18 -1.47 11.86
N ASN A 123 -6.25 -1.68 10.54
CA ASN A 123 -7.12 -2.69 9.98
C ASN A 123 -6.63 -3.24 8.62
N PHE A 124 -7.10 -4.44 8.31
CA PHE A 124 -6.98 -5.10 7.01
C PHE A 124 -8.36 -5.69 6.70
N GLY A 125 -8.86 -5.53 5.48
CA GLY A 125 -10.17 -6.06 5.13
C GLY A 125 -10.33 -6.38 3.66
N VAL A 126 -11.37 -7.17 3.39
CA VAL A 126 -11.77 -7.61 2.05
C VAL A 126 -13.29 -7.66 1.98
N ILE A 127 -13.87 -6.93 1.03
CA ILE A 127 -15.30 -6.88 0.77
C ILE A 127 -15.58 -7.28 -0.69
N SER A 128 -16.68 -8.00 -0.94
CA SER A 128 -17.13 -8.30 -2.29
C SER A 128 -17.94 -7.14 -2.90
N GLU A 129 -18.14 -7.18 -4.21
CA GLU A 129 -19.00 -6.24 -4.93
C GLU A 129 -20.46 -6.27 -4.43
N ASN A 130 -20.92 -7.44 -3.96
CA ASN A 130 -22.23 -7.62 -3.34
C ASN A 130 -22.24 -7.26 -1.85
N ARG A 131 -21.26 -6.47 -1.38
CA ARG A 131 -21.11 -5.99 0.00
C ARG A 131 -20.96 -7.10 1.05
N VAL A 132 -20.55 -8.31 0.65
CA VAL A 132 -20.26 -9.39 1.60
C VAL A 132 -18.90 -9.15 2.23
N MET A 133 -18.86 -9.02 3.56
CA MET A 133 -17.61 -8.87 4.32
C MET A 133 -16.86 -10.20 4.41
N ILE A 134 -15.96 -10.44 3.45
CA ILE A 134 -15.15 -11.67 3.37
C ILE A 134 -14.14 -11.74 4.52
N TYR A 135 -13.50 -10.61 4.83
CA TYR A 135 -12.50 -10.54 5.89
C TYR A 135 -12.44 -9.16 6.53
N ASN A 136 -12.26 -9.14 7.86
CA ASN A 136 -11.98 -7.94 8.65
C ASN A 136 -11.11 -8.32 9.86
N LYS A 137 -9.88 -7.78 9.92
CA LYS A 137 -8.95 -8.06 11.03
C LYS A 137 -9.43 -7.48 12.35
N ASN A 138 -9.97 -6.26 12.31
CA ASN A 138 -10.31 -5.48 13.48
C ASN A 138 -11.76 -4.96 13.39
N PRO A 139 -12.71 -5.62 14.09
CA PRO A 139 -14.13 -5.26 14.06
C PRO A 139 -14.42 -3.82 14.49
N ASP A 140 -13.58 -3.20 15.32
CA ASP A 140 -13.72 -1.80 15.74
C ASP A 140 -13.64 -0.82 14.54
N TYR A 141 -13.12 -1.29 13.40
CA TYR A 141 -12.99 -0.54 12.15
C TYR A 141 -13.82 -1.18 11.01
N SER A 142 -14.92 -1.88 11.31
CA SER A 142 -15.84 -2.42 10.29
C SER A 142 -16.45 -1.32 9.41
N TYR A 143 -16.72 -0.15 9.98
CA TYR A 143 -17.24 0.99 9.22
C TYR A 143 -16.31 1.42 8.07
N ILE A 144 -14.97 1.26 8.20
CA ILE A 144 -14.03 1.59 7.11
C ILE A 144 -14.32 0.70 5.91
N GLN A 145 -14.70 -0.55 6.14
CA GLN A 145 -15.00 -1.51 5.08
C GLN A 145 -16.26 -1.12 4.31
N GLU A 146 -17.32 -0.73 5.03
CA GLU A 146 -18.56 -0.23 4.41
C GLU A 146 -18.32 1.10 3.68
N LEU A 147 -17.60 2.03 4.31
CA LEU A 147 -17.18 3.29 3.72
C LEU A 147 -16.42 3.04 2.42
N SER A 148 -15.45 2.12 2.43
CA SER A 148 -14.59 1.82 1.28
C SER A 148 -15.38 1.37 0.05
N PHE A 149 -16.43 0.59 0.23
CA PHE A 149 -17.30 0.20 -0.88
C PHE A 149 -18.06 1.40 -1.46
N ASN A 150 -18.64 2.23 -0.60
CA ASN A 150 -19.33 3.45 -1.04
C ASN A 150 -18.37 4.43 -1.73
N LEU A 151 -17.14 4.54 -1.23
CA LEU A 151 -16.09 5.36 -1.83
C LEU A 151 -15.68 4.84 -3.21
N ASP A 152 -15.51 3.52 -3.38
CA ASP A 152 -15.20 2.92 -4.69
C ASP A 152 -16.28 3.27 -5.72
N TYR A 153 -17.54 3.07 -5.35
CA TYR A 153 -18.67 3.38 -6.21
C TYR A 153 -18.71 4.87 -6.59
N ILE A 154 -18.64 5.77 -5.61
CA ILE A 154 -18.74 7.21 -5.85
C ILE A 154 -17.54 7.71 -6.65
N ALA A 155 -16.31 7.37 -6.24
CA ALA A 155 -15.10 7.84 -6.89
C ALA A 155 -15.00 7.35 -8.34
N SER A 156 -15.27 6.07 -8.58
CA SER A 156 -15.25 5.50 -9.93
C SER A 156 -16.31 6.13 -10.83
N SER A 157 -17.48 6.51 -10.27
CA SER A 157 -18.56 7.17 -11.02
C SER A 157 -18.31 8.64 -11.40
N ILE A 158 -17.31 9.29 -10.80
CA ILE A 158 -17.01 10.71 -11.08
C ILE A 158 -15.68 10.83 -11.83
N LEU A 159 -14.64 10.18 -11.29
CA LEU A 159 -13.29 10.30 -11.80
C LEU A 159 -12.99 9.26 -12.90
N GLY A 160 -13.69 8.13 -12.90
CA GLY A 160 -13.33 6.95 -13.69
C GLY A 160 -12.12 6.19 -13.11
N GLY A 161 -11.91 4.95 -13.54
CA GLY A 161 -10.79 4.12 -13.09
C GLY A 161 -11.07 3.31 -11.82
N GLU A 162 -10.01 2.86 -11.16
CA GLU A 162 -10.09 2.01 -9.96
C GLU A 162 -9.64 2.79 -8.72
N ILE A 163 -10.37 2.67 -7.60
CA ILE A 163 -9.96 3.28 -6.32
C ILE A 163 -8.56 2.82 -5.89
N ASP A 164 -7.70 3.77 -5.52
CA ASP A 164 -6.32 3.51 -5.11
C ASP A 164 -6.09 3.88 -3.64
N ARG A 165 -6.47 5.10 -3.22
CA ARG A 165 -6.14 5.57 -1.87
C ARG A 165 -7.09 6.63 -1.35
N LEU A 166 -7.40 6.55 -0.06
CA LEU A 166 -7.99 7.63 0.73
C LEU A 166 -6.97 8.11 1.76
N VAL A 167 -6.79 9.43 1.89
CA VAL A 167 -6.03 10.04 2.99
C VAL A 167 -6.97 10.81 3.89
N LEU A 168 -6.84 10.57 5.19
CA LEU A 168 -7.66 11.13 6.26
C LEU A 168 -6.79 11.93 7.21
N GLN A 169 -7.29 13.08 7.66
CA GLN A 169 -6.69 13.87 8.73
C GLN A 169 -7.56 13.79 9.97
N SER A 170 -7.04 13.21 11.04
CA SER A 170 -7.77 13.13 12.31
C SER A 170 -8.02 14.52 12.87
N GLU A 171 -9.26 14.82 13.28
CA GLU A 171 -9.56 16.10 13.95
C GLU A 171 -8.95 16.18 15.36
N VAL A 172 -8.69 15.03 15.99
CA VAL A 172 -8.18 14.96 17.36
C VAL A 172 -6.66 15.07 17.41
N SER A 173 -5.96 14.28 16.59
CA SER A 173 -4.50 14.17 16.64
C SER A 173 -3.80 14.95 15.53
N ASN A 174 -4.54 15.48 14.56
CA ASN A 174 -4.02 16.06 13.33
C ASN A 174 -3.14 15.10 12.51
N ALA A 175 -3.11 13.81 12.85
CA ALA A 175 -2.32 12.81 12.15
C ALA A 175 -2.96 12.48 10.80
N LEU A 176 -2.10 12.31 9.79
CA LEU A 176 -2.49 11.82 8.48
C LEU A 176 -2.44 10.30 8.48
N GLU A 177 -3.59 9.69 8.26
CA GLU A 177 -3.77 8.26 8.11
C GLU A 177 -4.22 7.97 6.69
N GLN A 178 -3.96 6.77 6.20
CA GLN A 178 -4.37 6.39 4.86
C GLN A 178 -5.04 5.03 4.83
N VAL A 179 -5.99 4.90 3.90
CA VAL A 179 -6.52 3.64 3.43
C VAL A 179 -5.98 3.42 2.02
N LEU A 180 -5.31 2.29 1.81
CA LEU A 180 -4.82 1.88 0.50
C LEU A 180 -5.68 0.74 -0.01
N TYR A 181 -6.07 0.81 -1.28
CA TYR A 181 -6.99 -0.10 -1.92
C TYR A 181 -6.31 -0.94 -3.01
N LEU A 182 -6.87 -2.13 -3.22
CA LEU A 182 -6.57 -2.96 -4.38
C LEU A 182 -7.88 -3.63 -4.80
N LYS A 183 -8.45 -3.20 -5.93
CA LYS A 183 -9.58 -3.88 -6.56
C LYS A 183 -9.05 -5.00 -7.44
N LYS A 184 -9.61 -6.20 -7.32
CA LYS A 184 -9.32 -7.31 -8.23
C LYS A 184 -10.52 -8.22 -8.34
N ASP A 185 -10.94 -8.45 -9.58
CA ASP A 185 -12.13 -9.23 -9.89
C ASP A 185 -13.32 -8.61 -9.13
N THR A 186 -14.13 -9.39 -8.42
CA THR A 186 -15.29 -8.89 -7.64
C THR A 186 -14.95 -8.53 -6.19
N LEU A 187 -13.67 -8.35 -5.85
CA LEU A 187 -13.19 -8.12 -4.48
C LEU A 187 -12.42 -6.79 -4.37
N LEU A 188 -12.73 -6.05 -3.31
CA LEU A 188 -12.00 -4.86 -2.88
C LEU A 188 -11.21 -5.19 -1.60
N PHE A 189 -9.88 -5.16 -1.72
CA PHE A 189 -8.96 -5.32 -0.61
C PHE A 189 -8.53 -3.95 -0.10
N PHE A 190 -8.37 -3.80 1.22
CA PHE A 190 -7.85 -2.57 1.79
C PHE A 190 -6.96 -2.78 3.02
N VAL A 191 -6.09 -1.79 3.27
CA VAL A 191 -5.28 -1.67 4.49
C VAL A 191 -5.40 -0.25 5.02
N TYR A 192 -5.59 -0.10 6.33
CA TYR A 192 -5.79 1.19 6.99
C TYR A 192 -4.76 1.44 8.11
N GLY A 193 -4.16 2.63 8.14
CA GLY A 193 -3.18 3.05 9.15
C GLY A 193 -2.16 4.06 8.62
N VAL A 194 -0.96 4.04 9.20
CA VAL A 194 0.19 4.88 8.81
C VAL A 194 1.34 3.98 8.39
N PHE A 195 1.55 3.87 7.08
CA PHE A 195 2.54 2.98 6.46
C PHE A 195 3.03 3.57 5.13
N THR A 196 4.05 2.99 4.50
CA THR A 196 4.46 3.43 3.14
C THR A 196 3.66 2.73 2.05
N ASN A 197 3.56 3.34 0.88
CA ASN A 197 2.81 2.75 -0.24
C ASN A 197 3.34 1.35 -0.60
N LYS A 198 4.67 1.17 -0.58
CA LYS A 198 5.31 -0.13 -0.82
C LYS A 198 4.90 -1.18 0.23
N GLN A 199 4.78 -0.77 1.50
CA GLN A 199 4.31 -1.64 2.58
C GLN A 199 2.86 -2.09 2.35
N GLY A 200 1.97 -1.13 2.14
CA GLY A 200 0.55 -1.40 1.92
C GLY A 200 0.33 -2.27 0.68
N MET A 201 0.92 -1.91 -0.45
CA MET A 201 0.76 -2.67 -1.70
C MET A 201 1.31 -4.08 -1.62
N TYR A 202 2.47 -4.28 -0.97
CA TYR A 202 3.00 -5.62 -0.76
C TYR A 202 2.00 -6.48 0.03
N ILE A 203 1.48 -5.95 1.15
CA ILE A 203 0.50 -6.67 1.98
C ILE A 203 -0.77 -6.98 1.19
N LEU A 204 -1.33 -6.00 0.46
CA LEU A 204 -2.52 -6.18 -0.37
C LEU A 204 -2.34 -7.27 -1.43
N GLN A 205 -1.19 -7.29 -2.10
CA GLN A 205 -0.88 -8.32 -3.10
C GLN A 205 -0.76 -9.71 -2.45
N GLN A 206 -0.14 -9.82 -1.28
CA GLN A 206 -0.06 -11.08 -0.55
C GLN A 206 -1.43 -11.55 -0.08
N MET A 207 -2.25 -10.65 0.47
CA MET A 207 -3.63 -10.94 0.88
C MET A 207 -4.45 -11.46 -0.30
N ARG A 208 -4.37 -10.80 -1.46
CA ARG A 208 -5.04 -11.24 -2.69
C ARG A 208 -4.62 -12.64 -3.10
N ASN A 209 -3.32 -12.89 -3.19
CA ASN A 209 -2.80 -14.18 -3.64
C ASN A 209 -3.21 -15.31 -2.69
N HIS A 210 -3.16 -15.07 -1.38
CA HIS A 210 -3.58 -16.06 -0.38
C HIS A 210 -5.08 -16.31 -0.41
N LEU A 211 -5.88 -15.24 -0.43
CA LEU A 211 -7.34 -15.34 -0.41
C LEU A 211 -7.89 -16.01 -1.68
N LYS A 212 -7.27 -15.78 -2.84
CA LYS A 212 -7.62 -16.47 -4.09
C LYS A 212 -7.68 -17.98 -3.88
N ASN A 213 -6.70 -18.56 -3.19
CA ASN A 213 -6.63 -20.00 -2.92
C ASN A 213 -7.71 -20.46 -1.92
N LEU A 214 -8.12 -19.59 -0.99
CA LEU A 214 -9.15 -19.91 0.01
C LEU A 214 -10.57 -19.88 -0.57
N LEU A 215 -10.77 -19.15 -1.68
CA LEU A 215 -12.07 -18.94 -2.32
C LEU A 215 -12.30 -19.84 -3.54
N ILE A 216 -11.34 -20.68 -3.94
CA ILE A 216 -11.49 -21.59 -5.08
C ILE A 216 -12.73 -22.46 -4.90
N GLY A 217 -13.63 -22.45 -5.90
CA GLY A 217 -14.85 -23.26 -5.91
C GLY A 217 -15.92 -22.82 -4.91
N LYS A 218 -15.78 -21.64 -4.30
CA LYS A 218 -16.78 -21.08 -3.38
C LYS A 218 -17.63 -20.03 -4.08
N ASP A 219 -18.93 -20.05 -3.79
CA ASP A 219 -19.83 -18.97 -4.11
C ASP A 219 -19.66 -17.84 -3.09
N LEU A 220 -19.26 -16.66 -3.55
CA LEU A 220 -18.98 -15.50 -2.70
C LEU A 220 -20.24 -14.93 -2.06
N ASP A 221 -21.39 -15.08 -2.72
CA ASP A 221 -22.65 -14.49 -2.28
C ASP A 221 -23.35 -15.36 -1.24
N ASN A 222 -23.03 -16.66 -1.25
CA ASN A 222 -23.64 -17.65 -0.36
C ASN A 222 -22.64 -18.27 0.62
N LEU A 223 -21.59 -17.53 1.01
CA LEU A 223 -20.63 -17.99 2.01
C LEU A 223 -21.30 -18.20 3.38
N SER A 224 -21.20 -19.42 3.91
CA SER A 224 -21.72 -19.71 5.24
C SER A 224 -20.93 -18.98 6.34
N LYS A 225 -21.55 -18.78 7.51
CA LYS A 225 -20.86 -18.24 8.70
C LYS A 225 -19.61 -19.06 9.07
N MET A 226 -19.66 -20.38 8.87
CA MET A 226 -18.53 -21.28 9.11
C MET A 226 -17.41 -21.05 8.09
N ASP A 227 -17.73 -20.80 6.82
CA ASP A 227 -16.73 -20.47 5.80
C ASP A 227 -16.03 -19.16 6.10
N LEU A 228 -16.78 -18.11 6.45
CA LEU A 228 -16.24 -16.82 6.85
C LEU A 228 -15.33 -16.95 8.08
N HIS A 229 -15.72 -17.76 9.06
CA HIS A 229 -14.87 -18.03 10.23
C HIS A 229 -13.56 -18.76 9.86
N LYS A 230 -13.63 -19.77 8.99
CA LYS A 230 -12.44 -20.49 8.48
C LYS A 230 -11.51 -19.55 7.70
N ILE A 231 -12.07 -18.71 6.83
CA ILE A 231 -11.31 -17.70 6.07
C ILE A 231 -10.63 -16.73 7.04
N LYS A 232 -11.36 -16.18 8.00
CA LYS A 232 -10.83 -15.26 9.01
C LYS A 232 -9.64 -15.85 9.77
N ASN A 233 -9.76 -17.07 10.27
CA ASN A 233 -8.69 -17.70 11.04
C ASN A 233 -7.43 -17.93 10.19
N ARG A 234 -7.59 -18.38 8.94
CA ARG A 234 -6.46 -18.59 8.01
C ARG A 234 -5.79 -17.27 7.62
N MET A 235 -6.59 -16.24 7.32
CA MET A 235 -6.10 -14.89 7.03
C MET A 235 -5.37 -14.28 8.21
N ASP A 236 -5.87 -14.43 9.44
CA ASP A 236 -5.21 -13.91 10.64
C ASP A 236 -3.81 -14.52 10.86
N VAL A 237 -3.66 -15.83 10.64
CA VAL A 237 -2.36 -16.51 10.70
C VAL A 237 -1.44 -16.01 9.58
N PHE A 238 -1.97 -15.91 8.36
CA PHE A 238 -1.21 -15.47 7.19
C PHE A 238 -0.73 -14.02 7.31
N ILE A 239 -1.58 -13.10 7.77
CA ILE A 239 -1.21 -11.69 7.97
C ILE A 239 -0.07 -11.56 8.98
N LYS A 240 -0.12 -12.31 10.09
CA LYS A 240 0.99 -12.33 11.05
C LYS A 240 2.29 -12.81 10.41
N HIS A 241 2.20 -13.83 9.56
CA HIS A 241 3.36 -14.35 8.85
C HIS A 241 3.98 -13.31 7.90
N ILE A 242 3.19 -12.71 7.01
CA ILE A 242 3.71 -11.71 6.04
C ILE A 242 4.26 -10.45 6.71
N LEU A 243 3.67 -10.01 7.83
CA LEU A 243 4.18 -8.86 8.57
C LEU A 243 5.54 -9.18 9.19
N LYS A 244 5.72 -10.40 9.71
CA LYS A 244 7.00 -10.87 10.25
C LYS A 244 8.07 -10.97 9.15
N GLU A 245 7.71 -11.48 7.97
CA GLU A 245 8.61 -11.53 6.81
C GLU A 245 8.99 -10.11 6.36
N TYR A 246 8.01 -9.22 6.27
CA TYR A 246 8.23 -7.84 5.87
C TYR A 246 9.19 -7.11 6.82
N MET A 247 9.03 -7.27 8.14
CA MET A 247 10.00 -6.79 9.14
C MET A 247 11.41 -7.40 8.98
N GLY A 248 11.50 -8.58 8.38
CA GLY A 248 12.77 -9.18 7.98
C GLY A 248 13.46 -8.45 6.83
N MET A 249 12.66 -7.87 5.92
CA MET A 249 13.08 -7.23 4.66
C MET A 249 13.22 -5.70 4.74
N THR A 250 12.72 -5.04 5.79
CA THR A 250 12.75 -3.57 5.94
C THR A 250 14.15 -2.95 5.86
N ASP A 251 15.22 -3.73 6.05
CA ASP A 251 16.60 -3.27 5.88
C ASP A 251 16.98 -3.04 4.40
N ILE A 252 16.21 -3.57 3.45
CA ILE A 252 16.52 -3.62 2.00
C ILE A 252 15.60 -2.69 1.19
N ILE A 253 14.37 -2.45 1.67
CA ILE A 253 13.36 -1.69 0.93
C ILE A 253 13.54 -0.19 1.19
N SER A 254 13.89 0.56 0.13
CA SER A 254 13.95 2.02 0.19
C SER A 254 12.59 2.65 0.47
N ASP A 255 12.54 3.55 1.45
CA ASP A 255 11.38 4.38 1.78
C ASP A 255 11.19 5.56 0.81
N LYS A 256 12.08 5.77 -0.16
CA LYS A 256 11.89 6.83 -1.16
C LYS A 256 10.64 6.54 -1.98
N ASP A 257 9.72 7.51 -1.99
CA ASP A 257 8.60 7.54 -2.92
C ASP A 257 9.12 7.68 -4.35
N ILE A 258 8.39 7.09 -5.29
CA ILE A 258 8.68 7.21 -6.71
C ILE A 258 8.19 8.59 -7.13
N THR A 259 9.08 9.38 -7.72
CA THR A 259 8.71 10.68 -8.27
C THR A 259 7.75 10.46 -9.44
N PRO A 260 6.56 11.10 -9.46
CA PRO A 260 5.66 11.02 -10.59
C PRO A 260 6.36 11.47 -11.88
N ILE A 261 6.08 10.79 -13.00
CA ILE A 261 6.56 11.19 -14.33
C ILE A 261 5.95 12.55 -14.74
N ASP A 262 4.69 12.77 -14.39
CA ASP A 262 3.98 14.00 -14.73
C ASP A 262 4.45 15.17 -13.86
N ASP A 263 4.79 16.28 -14.50
CA ASP A 263 5.14 17.54 -13.84
C ASP A 263 3.99 18.56 -13.90
N TRP A 264 2.76 18.11 -14.13
CA TRP A 264 1.60 18.96 -14.29
C TRP A 264 0.42 18.48 -13.46
N ILE A 265 -0.52 19.37 -13.16
CA ILE A 265 -1.84 19.03 -12.60
C ILE A 265 -2.93 19.80 -13.33
N ARG A 266 -3.98 19.10 -13.77
CA ARG A 266 -5.17 19.70 -14.38
C ARG A 266 -6.33 19.69 -13.39
N PHE A 267 -7.10 20.76 -13.32
CA PHE A 267 -8.34 20.80 -12.54
C PHE A 267 -9.56 20.73 -13.45
N ASP A 268 -10.47 19.81 -13.14
CA ASP A 268 -11.67 19.55 -13.94
C ASP A 268 -12.95 20.07 -13.27
N TYR A 269 -12.90 20.35 -11.97
CA TYR A 269 -14.03 20.89 -11.21
C TYR A 269 -13.55 21.61 -9.96
N PHE A 270 -14.25 22.69 -9.61
CA PHE A 270 -14.11 23.40 -8.34
C PHE A 270 -15.49 23.52 -7.68
N GLY A 271 -15.54 23.25 -6.39
CA GLY A 271 -16.69 23.59 -5.59
C GLY A 271 -16.31 24.05 -4.18
N MET A 272 -17.23 24.79 -3.57
CA MET A 272 -17.09 25.33 -2.24
C MET A 272 -18.42 25.24 -1.51
N SER A 273 -18.41 24.78 -0.27
CA SER A 273 -19.60 24.66 0.56
C SER A 273 -19.38 25.07 2.00
N TYR A 274 -20.48 25.40 2.68
CA TYR A 274 -20.53 25.65 4.12
C TYR A 274 -21.46 24.61 4.74
N ARG A 275 -20.94 23.72 5.60
CA ARG A 275 -21.74 22.67 6.28
C ARG A 275 -22.74 21.94 5.36
N SER A 276 -22.28 21.48 4.19
CA SER A 276 -23.09 20.82 3.15
C SER A 276 -24.08 21.71 2.39
N ILE A 277 -23.93 23.03 2.48
CA ILE A 277 -24.63 23.99 1.61
C ILE A 277 -23.65 24.44 0.53
N GLY A 278 -23.85 23.98 -0.70
CA GLY A 278 -23.08 24.41 -1.87
C GLY A 278 -23.21 25.91 -2.10
N THR A 279 -22.09 26.63 -2.03
CA THR A 279 -22.01 28.07 -2.27
C THR A 279 -21.45 28.40 -3.65
N ILE A 280 -20.53 27.57 -4.15
CA ILE A 280 -19.99 27.66 -5.50
C ILE A 280 -19.85 26.24 -6.04
N SER A 281 -20.32 26.02 -7.26
CA SER A 281 -19.96 24.89 -8.10
C SER A 281 -19.52 25.42 -9.45
N LYS A 282 -18.47 24.82 -10.02
CA LYS A 282 -18.06 25.08 -11.39
C LYS A 282 -17.35 23.89 -12.00
N ILE A 283 -17.89 23.38 -13.11
CA ILE A 283 -17.13 22.50 -14.00
C ILE A 283 -16.07 23.33 -14.72
N LEU A 284 -14.83 22.88 -14.59
CA LEU A 284 -13.64 23.44 -15.19
C LEU A 284 -13.06 22.48 -16.22
N GLY A 285 -13.73 21.41 -16.61
CA GLY A 285 -13.16 20.27 -17.35
C GLY A 285 -14.16 19.73 -18.36
N SER A 286 -13.71 19.21 -19.50
CA SER A 286 -14.56 18.39 -20.39
C SER A 286 -14.46 16.90 -20.11
N ASP A 287 -13.45 16.48 -19.33
CA ASP A 287 -13.02 15.08 -19.23
C ASP A 287 -13.74 14.31 -18.10
N LEU A 288 -14.71 14.95 -17.44
CA LEU A 288 -15.55 14.32 -16.43
C LEU A 288 -16.64 13.51 -17.11
N LYS A 289 -16.66 12.20 -16.84
CA LYS A 289 -17.68 11.29 -17.36
C LYS A 289 -18.80 11.19 -16.34
N ILE A 290 -19.81 12.05 -16.50
CA ILE A 290 -20.98 12.06 -15.64
C ILE A 290 -22.20 11.76 -16.50
N ASP A 291 -22.78 10.60 -16.24
CA ASP A 291 -24.00 10.17 -16.91
C ASP A 291 -25.18 11.00 -16.37
N ILE A 292 -25.88 11.67 -17.30
CA ILE A 292 -27.12 12.37 -17.04
C ILE A 292 -28.21 11.74 -17.90
N ASP A 293 -29.44 11.75 -17.40
CA ASP A 293 -30.61 11.33 -18.16
C ASP A 293 -30.69 12.12 -19.49
N PRO A 294 -30.69 11.45 -20.65
CA PRO A 294 -30.71 12.12 -21.95
C PRO A 294 -31.97 12.95 -22.20
N ASN A 295 -33.03 12.77 -21.40
CA ASN A 295 -34.27 13.54 -21.52
C ASN A 295 -34.17 14.96 -20.92
N ILE A 296 -33.06 15.29 -20.25
CA ILE A 296 -32.88 16.60 -19.60
C ILE A 296 -32.43 17.65 -20.63
N PRO A 297 -33.08 18.83 -20.68
CA PRO A 297 -32.70 19.89 -21.60
C PRO A 297 -31.23 20.27 -21.49
N GLU A 298 -30.54 20.43 -22.61
CA GLU A 298 -29.11 20.75 -22.66
C GLU A 298 -28.74 21.98 -21.81
N SER A 299 -29.62 22.99 -21.79
CA SER A 299 -29.46 24.20 -20.97
C SER A 299 -29.43 23.97 -19.46
N GLN A 300 -29.92 22.82 -18.98
CA GLN A 300 -29.94 22.44 -17.57
C GLN A 300 -28.90 21.35 -17.23
N GLN A 301 -28.27 20.76 -18.24
CA GLN A 301 -27.37 19.62 -18.02
C GLN A 301 -26.16 20.01 -17.18
N ASP A 302 -25.52 21.14 -17.47
CA ASP A 302 -24.30 21.54 -16.76
C ASP A 302 -24.55 21.88 -15.28
N ASP A 303 -25.64 22.60 -15.00
CA ASP A 303 -26.05 22.90 -13.61
C ASP A 303 -26.38 21.60 -12.84
N LEU A 304 -26.99 20.62 -13.52
CA LEU A 304 -27.28 19.32 -12.93
C LEU A 304 -26.01 18.49 -12.71
N LYS A 305 -25.06 18.49 -13.66
CA LYS A 305 -23.74 17.84 -13.49
C LYS A 305 -23.04 18.43 -12.28
N GLU A 306 -22.97 19.75 -12.19
CA GLU A 306 -22.35 20.47 -11.09
C GLU A 306 -22.98 20.10 -9.74
N SER A 307 -24.31 20.07 -9.68
CA SER A 307 -25.06 19.68 -8.49
C SER A 307 -24.79 18.23 -8.08
N LEU A 308 -24.77 17.31 -9.06
CA LEU A 308 -24.54 15.89 -8.82
C LEU A 308 -23.11 15.59 -8.37
N ILE A 309 -22.11 16.24 -8.96
CA ILE A 309 -20.71 16.17 -8.50
C ILE A 309 -20.62 16.63 -7.05
N THR A 310 -21.18 17.82 -6.76
CA THR A 310 -21.16 18.42 -5.42
C THR A 310 -21.74 17.46 -4.39
N ALA A 311 -22.96 16.98 -4.64
CA ALA A 311 -23.66 16.09 -3.73
C ALA A 311 -22.88 14.79 -3.47
N LYS A 312 -22.27 14.20 -4.52
CA LYS A 312 -21.46 12.99 -4.37
C LYS A 312 -20.19 13.23 -3.55
N ILE A 313 -19.49 14.35 -3.77
CA ILE A 313 -18.29 14.72 -3.01
C ILE A 313 -18.65 15.00 -1.55
N GLU A 314 -19.74 15.72 -1.30
CA GLU A 314 -20.21 15.99 0.06
C GLU A 314 -20.66 14.71 0.77
N ALA A 315 -21.26 13.76 0.05
CA ALA A 315 -21.57 12.44 0.60
C ALA A 315 -20.29 11.69 1.01
N ILE A 316 -19.20 11.79 0.24
CA ILE A 316 -17.88 11.24 0.64
C ILE A 316 -17.41 11.90 1.94
N ALA A 317 -17.42 13.23 2.01
CA ALA A 317 -16.96 13.96 3.18
C ALA A 317 -17.79 13.63 4.42
N ALA A 318 -19.12 13.71 4.33
CA ALA A 318 -20.04 13.43 5.42
C ALA A 318 -19.92 11.98 5.93
N ASN A 319 -19.92 10.99 5.02
CA ASN A 319 -19.76 9.58 5.42
C ASN A 319 -18.40 9.33 6.06
N THR A 320 -17.35 9.97 5.57
CA THR A 320 -16.02 9.86 6.16
C THR A 320 -16.01 10.44 7.57
N MET A 321 -16.49 11.67 7.73
CA MET A 321 -16.46 12.40 9.01
C MET A 321 -17.30 11.72 10.08
N ALA A 322 -18.53 11.29 9.73
CA ALA A 322 -19.46 10.62 10.63
C ALA A 322 -18.88 9.31 11.21
N ASN A 323 -18.11 8.58 10.40
CA ASN A 323 -17.60 7.26 10.78
C ASN A 323 -16.17 7.30 11.37
N THR A 324 -15.34 8.26 10.98
CA THR A 324 -13.90 8.28 11.34
C THR A 324 -13.52 9.37 12.34
N LYS A 325 -14.35 10.41 12.53
CA LYS A 325 -13.95 11.68 13.17
C LYS A 325 -12.68 12.28 12.55
N ALA A 326 -12.52 12.06 11.25
CA ALA A 326 -11.43 12.55 10.43
C ALA A 326 -12.01 13.17 9.16
N VAL A 327 -11.33 14.19 8.65
CA VAL A 327 -11.71 14.86 7.41
C VAL A 327 -10.91 14.21 6.27
N PRO A 328 -11.52 13.87 5.13
CA PRO A 328 -10.75 13.43 3.97
C PRO A 328 -9.85 14.58 3.51
N LYS A 329 -8.64 14.26 3.06
CA LYS A 329 -7.73 15.21 2.41
C LYS A 329 -7.68 14.99 0.91
N TYR A 330 -7.58 13.74 0.50
CA TYR A 330 -7.83 13.38 -0.88
C TYR A 330 -8.25 11.92 -1.02
N LEU A 331 -8.93 11.63 -2.11
CA LEU A 331 -9.25 10.29 -2.60
C LEU A 331 -8.69 10.17 -4.02
N SER A 332 -7.86 9.17 -4.29
CA SER A 332 -7.27 8.94 -5.60
C SER A 332 -7.83 7.68 -6.26
N VAL A 333 -8.02 7.78 -7.57
CA VAL A 333 -8.28 6.66 -8.46
C VAL A 333 -7.15 6.53 -9.46
N LYS A 334 -6.87 5.30 -9.87
CA LYS A 334 -5.88 4.96 -10.87
C LYS A 334 -6.56 4.74 -12.22
N LEU A 335 -6.12 5.49 -13.22
CA LEU A 335 -6.60 5.33 -14.60
C LEU A 335 -5.74 4.36 -15.41
N GLY A 336 -4.45 4.26 -15.06
CA GLY A 336 -3.47 3.47 -15.80
C GLY A 336 -2.10 3.47 -15.12
N TYR A 337 -1.05 3.15 -15.87
CA TYR A 337 0.31 3.22 -15.37
C TYR A 337 0.68 4.67 -15.03
N GLU A 338 0.90 4.95 -13.75
CA GLU A 338 1.25 6.26 -13.18
C GLU A 338 0.28 7.42 -13.47
N LYS A 339 -0.91 7.15 -14.01
CA LYS A 339 -1.96 8.15 -14.26
C LYS A 339 -3.04 8.10 -13.19
N TYR A 340 -3.27 9.24 -12.54
CA TYR A 340 -4.15 9.35 -11.39
C TYR A 340 -5.09 10.55 -11.49
N ARG A 341 -6.29 10.37 -10.97
CA ARG A 341 -7.24 11.44 -10.67
C ARG A 341 -7.52 11.50 -9.18
N TYR A 342 -7.92 12.68 -8.71
CA TYR A 342 -8.10 12.99 -7.30
C TYR A 342 -9.40 13.74 -7.06
N ILE A 343 -10.10 13.39 -5.98
CA ILE A 343 -10.98 14.31 -5.27
C ILE A 343 -10.14 14.89 -4.13
N ILE A 344 -9.96 16.19 -4.12
CA ILE A 344 -9.17 16.91 -3.11
C ILE A 344 -10.13 17.69 -2.21
N PHE A 345 -9.85 17.70 -0.91
CA PHE A 345 -10.65 18.38 0.10
C PHE A 345 -9.76 19.31 0.92
N GLU A 346 -10.15 20.57 1.06
CA GLU A 346 -9.50 21.52 1.95
C GLU A 346 -10.53 22.17 2.87
N LYS A 347 -10.29 22.07 4.18
CA LYS A 347 -11.11 22.73 5.19
C LYS A 347 -10.60 24.17 5.36
N LEU A 348 -11.51 25.11 5.30
CA LEU A 348 -11.26 26.53 5.51
C LEU A 348 -11.77 26.97 6.89
N GLU A 349 -11.58 28.25 7.19
CA GLU A 349 -12.16 28.90 8.37
C GLU A 349 -13.70 28.87 8.32
N ASN A 350 -14.33 28.98 9.50
CA ASN A 350 -15.79 29.05 9.66
C ASN A 350 -16.55 27.90 8.98
N ASP A 351 -16.05 26.67 9.04
CA ASP A 351 -16.69 25.47 8.48
C ASP A 351 -16.99 25.52 6.98
N TYR A 352 -16.22 26.31 6.23
CA TYR A 352 -16.17 26.23 4.78
C TYR A 352 -15.25 25.10 4.31
N TYR A 353 -15.55 24.55 3.14
CA TYR A 353 -14.77 23.49 2.51
C TYR A 353 -14.62 23.80 1.03
N ILE A 354 -13.40 23.66 0.51
CA ILE A 354 -13.12 23.60 -0.92
C ILE A 354 -13.01 22.13 -1.30
N TYR A 355 -13.59 21.78 -2.45
CA TYR A 355 -13.41 20.49 -3.08
C TYR A 355 -13.08 20.65 -4.55
N MET A 356 -12.14 19.85 -5.03
CA MET A 356 -11.68 19.91 -6.41
C MET A 356 -11.52 18.53 -7.00
N LEU A 357 -11.79 18.42 -8.30
CA LEU A 357 -11.42 17.26 -9.10
C LEU A 357 -10.18 17.59 -9.91
N ALA A 358 -9.17 16.74 -9.86
CA ALA A 358 -7.91 16.98 -10.56
C ALA A 358 -7.31 15.70 -11.16
N GLU A 359 -6.48 15.88 -12.20
CA GLU A 359 -5.68 14.83 -12.84
C GLU A 359 -4.20 15.24 -12.84
N GLY A 360 -3.28 14.28 -12.69
CA GLY A 360 -1.85 14.50 -12.82
C GLY A 360 -1.06 14.38 -11.51
N ASN A 361 -0.15 15.30 -11.23
CA ASN A 361 0.74 15.24 -10.09
C ASN A 361 0.19 15.99 -8.86
N LEU A 362 -0.29 15.23 -7.87
CA LEU A 362 -0.82 15.78 -6.63
C LEU A 362 0.14 16.74 -5.89
N ALA A 363 1.45 16.60 -6.05
CA ALA A 363 2.41 17.51 -5.41
C ALA A 363 2.26 18.97 -5.89
N LYS A 364 1.78 19.17 -7.13
CA LYS A 364 1.50 20.49 -7.72
C LYS A 364 0.19 21.10 -7.21
N CYS A 365 -0.66 20.33 -6.53
CA CYS A 365 -1.93 20.81 -5.98
C CYS A 365 -1.74 21.82 -4.84
N LYS A 366 -0.76 21.60 -3.97
CA LYS A 366 -0.55 22.43 -2.77
C LYS A 366 -0.42 23.94 -3.06
N PRO A 367 0.44 24.40 -3.99
CA PRO A 367 0.53 25.83 -4.31
C PRO A 367 -0.79 26.40 -4.87
N VAL A 368 -1.52 25.61 -5.67
CA VAL A 368 -2.82 26.01 -6.23
C VAL A 368 -3.86 26.20 -5.12
N VAL A 369 -3.97 25.23 -4.21
CA VAL A 369 -4.86 25.30 -3.03
C VAL A 369 -4.55 26.53 -2.18
N MET A 370 -3.26 26.82 -1.95
CA MET A 370 -2.85 27.99 -1.16
C MET A 370 -3.29 29.31 -1.81
N HIS A 371 -3.14 29.44 -3.14
CA HIS A 371 -3.58 30.63 -3.85
C HIS A 371 -5.11 30.77 -3.81
N LEU A 372 -5.84 29.69 -4.08
CA LEU A 372 -7.30 29.67 -4.00
C LEU A 372 -7.80 30.02 -2.60
N THR A 373 -7.11 29.54 -1.55
CA THR A 373 -7.43 29.86 -0.16
C THR A 373 -7.36 31.36 0.10
N GLU A 374 -6.35 32.06 -0.44
CA GLU A 374 -6.24 33.52 -0.30
C GLU A 374 -7.33 34.26 -1.09
N ILE A 375 -7.71 33.78 -2.28
CA ILE A 375 -8.83 34.34 -3.08
C ILE A 375 -10.15 34.25 -2.29
N VAL A 376 -10.48 33.08 -1.74
CA VAL A 376 -11.78 32.87 -1.07
C VAL A 376 -11.83 33.44 0.36
N LYS A 377 -10.69 33.75 0.96
CA LYS A 377 -10.55 34.18 2.35
C LYS A 377 -11.49 35.33 2.73
N GLY A 378 -11.71 36.27 1.81
CA GLY A 378 -12.61 37.39 2.04
C GLY A 378 -14.06 36.96 2.32
N ALA A 379 -14.56 35.98 1.55
CA ALA A 379 -15.92 35.48 1.65
C ALA A 379 -16.13 34.49 2.79
N THR A 380 -15.06 33.83 3.26
CA THR A 380 -15.15 32.78 4.29
C THR A 380 -14.84 33.27 5.71
N LYS A 381 -14.64 34.59 5.92
CA LYS A 381 -14.40 35.18 7.26
C LYS A 381 -15.57 35.08 8.24
N LYS A 382 -16.79 34.88 7.74
CA LYS A 382 -18.00 34.76 8.54
C LYS A 382 -18.77 33.54 8.10
N ALA A 383 -19.52 32.95 9.01
CA ALA A 383 -20.45 31.86 8.69
C ALA A 383 -21.45 32.27 7.60
N PHE A 384 -21.82 31.32 6.75
CA PHE A 384 -22.80 31.56 5.70
C PHE A 384 -24.16 31.96 6.28
N SER A 385 -24.71 33.08 5.80
CA SER A 385 -25.98 33.64 6.28
C SER A 385 -27.14 33.46 5.30
N GLY A 386 -26.96 32.68 4.23
CA GLY A 386 -27.97 32.52 3.17
C GLY A 386 -27.86 33.52 2.01
N ASP A 387 -26.92 34.47 2.05
CA ASP A 387 -26.70 35.43 0.96
C ASP A 387 -25.65 34.88 -0.03
N LEU A 388 -26.10 34.60 -1.26
CA LEU A 388 -25.24 34.12 -2.35
C LEU A 388 -24.52 35.24 -3.11
N LYS A 389 -24.91 36.52 -2.95
CA LYS A 389 -24.31 37.63 -3.71
C LYS A 389 -22.78 37.71 -3.60
N PRO A 390 -22.16 37.56 -2.42
CA PRO A 390 -20.70 37.57 -2.29
C PRO A 390 -20.03 36.44 -3.08
N PHE A 391 -20.72 35.31 -3.24
CA PHE A 391 -20.22 34.12 -3.93
C PHE A 391 -20.35 34.22 -5.44
N VAL A 392 -21.28 35.03 -5.97
CA VAL A 392 -21.40 35.27 -7.41
C VAL A 392 -20.17 36.01 -7.95
N GLU A 393 -19.71 37.06 -7.26
CA GLU A 393 -18.49 37.78 -7.68
C GLU A 393 -17.24 36.93 -7.47
N LEU A 394 -17.15 36.22 -6.34
CA LEU A 394 -16.07 35.28 -6.07
C LEU A 394 -15.99 34.17 -7.13
N LYS A 395 -17.14 33.65 -7.61
CA LYS A 395 -17.18 32.65 -8.70
C LYS A 395 -16.50 33.19 -9.96
N LYS A 396 -16.68 34.47 -10.31
CA LYS A 396 -16.00 35.08 -11.47
C LYS A 396 -14.49 35.17 -11.26
N GLU A 397 -14.04 35.50 -10.07
CA GLU A 397 -12.62 35.57 -9.72
C GLU A 397 -11.95 34.19 -9.79
N ILE A 398 -12.62 33.15 -9.26
CA ILE A 398 -12.18 31.76 -9.37
C ILE A 398 -12.10 31.32 -10.84
N ILE A 399 -13.09 31.67 -11.66
CA ILE A 399 -13.04 31.38 -13.10
C ILE A 399 -11.82 32.09 -13.74
N ARG A 400 -11.56 33.36 -13.44
CA ARG A 400 -10.37 34.06 -13.96
C ARG A 400 -9.06 33.44 -13.52
N PHE A 401 -9.01 32.87 -12.31
CA PHE A 401 -7.84 32.15 -11.83
C PHE A 401 -7.52 30.92 -12.70
N PHE A 402 -8.54 30.14 -13.08
CA PHE A 402 -8.38 28.96 -13.96
C PHE A 402 -8.37 29.31 -15.46
N PHE A 403 -8.80 30.52 -15.84
CA PHE A 403 -8.89 30.98 -17.22
C PHE A 403 -8.48 32.47 -17.31
N PRO A 404 -7.17 32.77 -17.19
CA PRO A 404 -6.71 34.15 -17.28
C PRO A 404 -6.93 34.71 -18.70
N PRO A 405 -7.47 35.93 -18.84
CA PRO A 405 -7.94 36.49 -20.11
C PRO A 405 -6.85 36.77 -21.17
N ASN A 406 -5.56 36.65 -20.82
CA ASN A 406 -4.44 37.00 -21.68
C ASN A 406 -3.64 35.79 -22.20
N ILE A 407 -4.21 34.59 -22.13
CA ILE A 407 -3.63 33.39 -22.74
C ILE A 407 -4.56 32.99 -23.88
N GLU A 408 -4.07 33.08 -25.13
CA GLU A 408 -4.82 32.59 -26.30
C GLU A 408 -5.25 31.14 -26.06
N ASN A 409 -6.47 30.82 -26.50
CA ASN A 409 -7.21 29.57 -26.26
C ASN A 409 -6.48 28.29 -26.72
N ASP A 410 -5.35 27.95 -26.12
CA ASP A 410 -5.06 26.56 -25.85
C ASP A 410 -5.78 26.20 -24.55
N GLN A 411 -6.41 25.04 -24.53
CA GLN A 411 -7.16 24.50 -23.39
C GLN A 411 -6.29 24.26 -22.12
N GLU A 412 -5.07 24.80 -22.09
CA GLU A 412 -4.02 24.61 -21.11
C GLU A 412 -4.15 25.49 -19.85
N GLY A 413 -5.11 26.42 -19.78
CA GLY A 413 -5.32 27.29 -18.59
C GLY A 413 -5.70 26.57 -17.29
N ARG A 414 -6.16 25.31 -17.39
CA ARG A 414 -6.47 24.45 -16.22
C ARG A 414 -5.26 23.64 -15.77
N ILE A 415 -4.18 23.61 -16.55
CA ILE A 415 -2.99 22.79 -16.36
C ILE A 415 -1.90 23.63 -15.69
N PHE A 416 -1.57 23.29 -14.47
CA PHE A 416 -0.50 23.93 -13.70
C PHE A 416 0.76 23.07 -13.79
N LYS A 417 1.88 23.67 -14.20
CA LYS A 417 3.21 23.04 -14.24
C LYS A 417 3.99 23.33 -12.95
#